data_AF-A0A7J9L869-F1
#
_entry.id   AF-A0A7J9L869-F1
#
_cell.length_a   1.000
_cell.length_b   1.000
_cell.length_c   1.000
_cell.angle_alpha   90.00
_cell.angle_beta   90.00
_cell.angle_gamma   90.00
#
_symmetry.space_group_name_H-M   'P 1'
#
loop_
_entity.id
_entity.type
_entity.pdbx_description
1 polymer ?
#
loop_
_entity_poly.entity_id
_entity_poly.type
_entity_poly.pdbx_seq_one_letter_code
_entity_poly.pdbx_strand_id
1 'polypeptide(L)'
;MLRIHDLECCSRPPLTGPKRLTYNFQDVAFAPYGHYWKEMRKICVAELFSMKRVQSFQSVRQEEVDLLIKSVSGSATLANPIDLSKCSFSLTASIIFRIVFGKQFQGIELDNDKLQKLVFEAEAMLGSFCASDFLPYVGKVI
;
A
#
# COMPACT_ATOMS: atom_id res chain seq x y z
N MET A 1 -5.52 -26.33 -2.11
CA MET A 1 -5.36 -26.29 -0.64
C MET A 1 -6.12 -25.12 -0.03
N LEU A 2 -5.81 -23.86 -0.39
CA LEU A 2 -6.50 -22.67 0.17
C LEU A 2 -8.02 -22.63 -0.05
N ARG A 3 -8.55 -23.10 -1.19
CA ARG A 3 -10.01 -23.10 -1.44
C ARG A 3 -10.79 -24.09 -0.56
N ILE A 4 -10.16 -25.20 -0.15
CA ILE A 4 -10.83 -26.29 0.58
C ILE A 4 -10.89 -25.95 2.08
N HIS A 5 -9.83 -25.35 2.61
CA HIS A 5 -9.70 -24.93 4.01
C HIS A 5 -9.71 -23.40 4.15
N ASP A 6 -10.45 -22.71 3.29
CA ASP A 6 -10.39 -21.24 3.21
C ASP A 6 -10.77 -20.61 4.55
N LEU A 7 -11.85 -21.07 5.18
CA LEU A 7 -12.30 -20.52 6.45
C LEU A 7 -11.28 -20.73 7.59
N GLU A 8 -10.54 -21.84 7.56
CA GLU A 8 -9.52 -22.18 8.55
C GLU A 8 -8.23 -21.38 8.36
N CYS A 9 -7.92 -20.99 7.12
CA CYS A 9 -6.66 -20.32 6.76
C CYS A 9 -6.81 -18.81 6.42
N CYS A 10 -8.03 -18.27 6.39
CA CYS A 10 -8.27 -16.90 5.92
C CYS A 10 -7.95 -15.82 6.97
N SER A 11 -7.91 -16.18 8.26
CA SER A 11 -7.67 -15.21 9.33
C SER A 11 -6.21 -14.75 9.40
N ARG A 12 -5.97 -13.58 9.99
CA ARG A 12 -4.64 -12.98 10.16
C ARG A 12 -4.15 -13.16 11.59
N PRO A 13 -2.87 -13.53 11.80
CA PRO A 13 -2.29 -13.62 13.13
C PRO A 13 -2.22 -12.24 13.79
N PRO A 14 -2.49 -12.12 15.10
CA PRO A 14 -2.55 -10.84 15.81
C PRO A 14 -1.15 -10.33 16.18
N LEU A 15 -0.32 -10.06 15.18
CA LEU A 15 1.06 -9.57 15.34
C LEU A 15 1.11 -8.14 15.88
N THR A 16 2.13 -7.84 16.69
CA THR A 16 2.28 -6.56 17.40
C THR A 16 2.51 -5.38 16.46
N GLY A 17 3.33 -5.56 15.42
CA GLY A 17 3.61 -4.51 14.42
C GLY A 17 2.34 -4.05 13.69
N PRO A 18 1.63 -4.94 12.98
CA PRO A 18 0.35 -4.63 12.37
C PRO A 18 -0.66 -4.05 13.36
N LYS A 19 -0.78 -4.60 14.57
CA LYS A 19 -1.68 -4.08 15.60
C LYS A 19 -1.45 -2.60 15.89
N ARG A 20 -0.19 -2.18 16.01
CA ARG A 20 0.17 -0.78 16.30
C ARG A 20 -0.09 0.14 15.09
N LEU A 21 0.29 -0.28 13.89
CA LEU A 21 0.16 0.55 12.70
C LEU A 21 -1.28 0.74 12.23
N THR A 22 -2.09 -0.31 12.35
CA THR A 22 -3.44 -0.38 11.78
C THR A 22 -4.52 -0.02 12.79
N TYR A 23 -4.19 0.75 13.83
CA TYR A 23 -5.12 1.16 14.87
C TYR A 23 -5.87 -0.02 15.50
N ASN A 24 -5.12 -1.02 15.96
CA ASN A 24 -5.64 -2.25 16.53
C ASN A 24 -6.48 -3.07 15.52
N PHE A 25 -5.91 -3.35 14.34
CA PHE A 25 -6.52 -4.18 13.29
C PHE A 25 -7.78 -3.58 12.66
N GLN A 26 -7.82 -2.26 12.53
CA GLN A 26 -8.87 -1.52 11.83
C GLN A 26 -8.51 -1.28 10.35
N ASP A 27 -7.90 -2.25 9.70
CA ASP A 27 -7.58 -2.24 8.26
C ASP A 27 -8.16 -3.48 7.55
N VAL A 28 -7.90 -3.65 6.26
CA VAL A 28 -8.39 -4.80 5.47
C VAL A 28 -7.32 -5.87 5.23
N ALA A 29 -6.04 -5.52 5.36
CA ALA A 29 -4.92 -6.40 5.07
C ALA A 29 -4.55 -7.31 6.26
N PHE A 30 -4.58 -6.76 7.48
CA PHE A 30 -4.15 -7.40 8.73
C PHE A 30 -5.27 -7.69 9.71
N ALA A 31 -6.50 -7.21 9.47
CA ALA A 31 -7.62 -7.55 10.33
C ALA A 31 -7.91 -9.06 10.33
N PRO A 32 -8.13 -9.67 11.52
CA PRO A 32 -8.60 -11.04 11.63
C PRO A 32 -9.92 -11.23 10.88
N TYR A 33 -10.14 -12.43 10.37
CA TYR A 33 -11.39 -12.75 9.68
C TYR A 33 -12.56 -12.61 10.67
N GLY A 34 -13.57 -11.82 10.29
CA GLY A 34 -14.69 -11.49 11.16
C GLY A 34 -15.70 -10.57 10.48
N HIS A 35 -16.70 -10.10 11.23
CA HIS A 35 -17.74 -9.23 10.70
C HIS A 35 -17.17 -7.93 10.10
N TYR A 36 -16.30 -7.24 10.86
CA TYR A 36 -15.64 -6.01 10.39
C TYR A 36 -14.92 -6.20 9.06
N TRP A 37 -14.03 -7.19 8.98
CA TRP A 37 -13.25 -7.46 7.78
C TRP A 37 -14.13 -7.81 6.58
N LYS A 38 -15.20 -8.60 6.78
CA LYS A 38 -16.13 -8.96 5.71
C LYS A 38 -16.84 -7.73 5.13
N GLU A 39 -17.34 -6.85 5.99
CA GLU A 39 -18.02 -5.63 5.56
C GLU A 39 -17.06 -4.67 4.85
N MET A 40 -15.88 -4.43 5.41
CA MET A 40 -14.89 -3.55 4.78
C MET A 40 -14.39 -4.11 3.45
N ARG A 41 -14.12 -5.42 3.36
CA ARG A 41 -13.73 -6.07 2.11
C ARG A 41 -14.84 -5.96 1.06
N LYS A 42 -16.11 -6.13 1.45
CA LYS A 42 -17.26 -5.98 0.55
C LYS A 42 -17.32 -4.55 -0.02
N ILE A 43 -17.17 -3.52 0.82
CA ILE A 43 -17.12 -2.12 0.37
C ILE A 43 -15.95 -1.89 -0.59
N CYS A 44 -14.74 -2.34 -0.24
CA CYS A 44 -13.57 -2.18 -1.10
C CYS A 44 -13.80 -2.81 -2.48
N VAL A 45 -14.28 -4.05 -2.54
CA VAL A 45 -14.49 -4.77 -3.81
C VAL A 45 -15.62 -4.17 -4.64
N ALA A 46 -16.73 -3.77 -4.00
CA ALA A 46 -17.89 -3.24 -4.71
C ALA A 46 -17.67 -1.79 -5.19
N GLU A 47 -17.06 -0.94 -4.37
CA GLU A 47 -17.05 0.50 -4.61
C GLU A 47 -15.72 1.03 -5.13
N LEU A 48 -14.60 0.50 -4.62
CA LEU A 48 -13.25 0.99 -4.92
C LEU A 48 -12.58 0.21 -6.05
N PHE A 49 -12.73 -1.12 -6.03
CA PHE A 49 -12.05 -2.05 -6.93
C PHE A 49 -12.99 -2.73 -7.93
N SER A 50 -14.23 -2.26 -8.09
CA SER A 50 -15.11 -2.78 -9.13
C SER A 50 -14.60 -2.43 -10.51
N MET A 51 -14.90 -3.28 -11.50
CA MET A 51 -14.50 -3.08 -12.90
C MET A 51 -14.88 -1.69 -13.41
N LYS A 52 -16.10 -1.24 -13.10
CA LYS A 52 -16.60 0.09 -13.46
C LYS A 52 -15.74 1.20 -12.86
N ARG A 53 -15.40 1.09 -11.57
CA ARG A 53 -14.55 2.08 -10.88
C ARG A 53 -13.13 2.07 -11.44
N VAL A 54 -12.53 0.89 -11.63
CA VAL A 54 -11.18 0.75 -12.20
C VAL A 54 -11.10 1.35 -13.60
N GLN A 55 -12.10 1.13 -14.46
CA GLN A 55 -12.19 1.73 -15.79
C GLN A 55 -12.37 3.24 -15.74
N SER A 56 -13.13 3.77 -14.77
CA SER A 56 -13.31 5.22 -14.63
C SER A 56 -12.00 5.98 -14.38
N PHE A 57 -10.98 5.33 -13.83
CA PHE A 57 -9.65 5.90 -13.58
C PHE A 57 -8.63 5.61 -14.70
N GLN A 58 -9.08 5.13 -15.86
CA GLN A 58 -8.18 4.79 -16.96
C GLN A 58 -7.42 6.03 -17.49
N SER A 59 -8.09 7.16 -17.66
CA SER A 59 -7.45 8.40 -18.12
C SER A 59 -6.35 8.86 -17.16
N VAL A 60 -6.61 8.83 -15.85
CA VAL A 60 -5.61 9.16 -14.82
C VAL A 60 -4.36 8.29 -14.97
N ARG A 61 -4.52 6.97 -15.14
CA ARG A 61 -3.37 6.07 -15.33
C ARG A 61 -2.60 6.37 -16.62
N GLN A 62 -3.31 6.64 -17.71
CA GLN A 62 -2.68 6.98 -19.00
C GLN A 62 -1.88 8.27 -18.89
N GLU A 63 -2.46 9.31 -18.31
CA GLU A 63 -1.79 10.60 -18.12
C GLU A 63 -0.53 10.48 -17.25
N GLU A 64 -0.59 9.76 -16.12
CA GLU A 64 0.59 9.59 -15.26
C GLU A 64 1.69 8.74 -15.93
N VAL A 65 1.31 7.73 -16.72
CA VAL A 65 2.27 6.94 -17.51
C VAL A 65 2.92 7.79 -18.59
N ASP A 66 2.15 8.62 -19.30
CA ASP A 66 2.68 9.53 -20.32
C ASP A 66 3.66 10.54 -19.73
N LEU A 67 3.38 11.08 -18.53
CA LEU A 67 4.29 11.94 -17.79
C LEU A 67 5.59 11.23 -17.43
N LEU A 68 5.50 9.98 -16.95
CA LEU A 68 6.69 9.18 -16.66
C LEU A 68 7.52 8.92 -17.92
N ILE A 69 6.89 8.51 -19.02
CA ILE A 69 7.58 8.25 -20.30
C ILE A 69 8.31 9.50 -20.77
N LYS A 70 7.66 10.67 -20.75
CA LYS A 70 8.30 11.95 -21.12
C LYS A 70 9.53 12.25 -20.27
N SER A 71 9.43 12.06 -18.95
CA SER A 71 10.55 12.25 -18.01
C SER A 71 11.72 11.30 -18.30
N VAL A 72 11.42 10.02 -18.53
CA VAL A 72 12.40 8.99 -18.86
C VAL A 72 13.07 9.27 -20.22
N SER A 73 12.30 9.62 -21.24
CA SER A 73 12.83 9.97 -22.56
C SER A 73 13.75 11.19 -22.50
N GLY A 74 13.41 12.23 -21.74
CA GLY A 74 14.27 13.39 -21.54
C GLY A 74 15.59 13.04 -20.84
N SER A 75 15.55 12.18 -19.83
CA SER A 75 16.77 11.68 -19.19
C SER A 75 17.63 10.83 -20.16
N ALA A 76 17.00 10.00 -20.99
CA ALA A 76 17.69 9.18 -21.99
C ALA A 76 18.41 10.03 -23.04
N THR A 77 17.82 11.15 -23.48
CA THR A 77 18.48 12.10 -24.41
C THR A 77 19.73 12.74 -23.83
N LEU A 78 19.82 12.85 -22.50
CA LEU A 78 20.97 13.39 -21.78
C LEU A 78 21.95 12.29 -21.34
N ALA A 79 21.70 11.03 -21.71
CA ALA A 79 22.44 9.85 -21.26
C ALA A 79 22.56 9.73 -19.73
N ASN A 80 21.59 10.28 -19.00
CA ASN A 80 21.57 10.24 -17.55
C ASN A 80 21.00 8.89 -17.07
N PRO A 81 21.66 8.19 -16.12
CA PRO A 81 21.11 7.00 -15.51
C PRO A 81 19.83 7.32 -14.74
N ILE A 82 18.87 6.39 -14.75
CA ILE A 82 17.56 6.54 -14.13
C ILE A 82 17.39 5.45 -13.07
N ASP A 83 16.90 5.82 -11.90
CA ASP A 83 16.48 4.89 -10.86
C ASP A 83 15.03 4.43 -11.11
N LEU A 84 14.87 3.21 -11.61
CA LEU A 84 13.56 2.61 -11.89
C LEU A 84 12.73 2.38 -10.62
N SER A 85 13.36 2.23 -9.46
CA SER A 85 12.65 2.08 -8.18
C SER A 85 11.96 3.38 -7.80
N LYS A 86 12.67 4.51 -7.93
CA LYS A 86 12.08 5.85 -7.75
C LYS A 86 10.99 6.13 -8.79
N CYS A 87 11.21 5.77 -10.05
CA CYS A 87 10.19 5.92 -11.10
C CYS A 87 8.91 5.12 -10.77
N SER A 88 9.04 3.86 -10.38
CA SER A 88 7.91 2.99 -10.04
C SER A 88 7.14 3.50 -8.82
N PHE A 89 7.85 3.91 -7.77
CA PHE A 89 7.24 4.50 -6.58
C PHE A 89 6.49 5.79 -6.93
N SER A 90 7.15 6.70 -7.64
CA SER A 90 6.57 7.98 -8.06
C SER A 90 5.30 7.80 -8.88
N LEU A 91 5.31 6.91 -9.87
CA LEU A 91 4.13 6.60 -10.69
C LEU A 91 2.96 6.07 -9.85
N THR A 92 3.26 5.12 -8.96
CA THR A 92 2.25 4.50 -8.09
C THR A 92 1.66 5.54 -7.14
N ALA A 93 2.51 6.36 -6.51
CA ALA A 93 2.09 7.45 -5.64
C ALA A 93 1.23 8.45 -6.40
N SER A 94 1.66 8.94 -7.57
CA SER A 94 0.89 9.89 -8.37
C SER A 94 -0.50 9.37 -8.76
N ILE A 95 -0.59 8.13 -9.20
CA ILE A 95 -1.87 7.49 -9.55
C ILE A 95 -2.78 7.41 -8.31
N ILE A 96 -2.26 6.91 -7.18
CA ILE A 96 -3.04 6.78 -5.94
C ILE A 96 -3.50 8.16 -5.46
N PHE A 97 -2.62 9.16 -5.46
CA PHE A 97 -2.95 10.50 -4.97
C PHE A 97 -4.03 11.17 -5.82
N ARG A 98 -3.96 11.02 -7.14
CA ARG A 98 -5.01 11.54 -8.03
C ARG A 98 -6.33 10.81 -7.86
N ILE A 99 -6.31 9.49 -7.71
CA ILE A 99 -7.52 8.69 -7.53
C ILE A 99 -8.19 8.96 -6.17
N VAL A 100 -7.40 8.99 -5.09
CA VAL A 100 -7.91 9.06 -3.72
C VAL A 100 -8.18 10.50 -3.29
N PHE A 101 -7.28 11.43 -3.61
CA PHE A 101 -7.37 12.82 -3.15
C PHE A 101 -7.76 13.81 -4.24
N GLY A 102 -7.85 13.39 -5.51
CA GLY A 102 -8.12 14.30 -6.63
C GLY A 102 -7.02 15.32 -6.91
N LYS A 103 -5.83 15.13 -6.31
CA LYS A 103 -4.70 16.07 -6.39
C LYS A 103 -3.53 15.45 -7.13
N GLN A 104 -2.83 16.26 -7.91
CA GLN A 104 -1.52 15.87 -8.41
C GLN A 104 -0.54 15.74 -7.26
N PHE A 105 0.33 14.75 -7.34
CA PHE A 105 1.32 14.47 -6.31
C PHE A 105 2.44 15.53 -6.28
N GLN A 106 2.83 16.03 -7.46
CA GLN A 106 3.65 17.24 -7.58
C GLN A 106 2.83 18.47 -7.17
N GLY A 107 2.99 18.93 -5.91
CA GLY A 107 2.26 20.09 -5.37
C GLY A 107 1.74 19.92 -3.93
N ILE A 108 2.00 18.79 -3.29
CA ILE A 108 1.68 18.56 -1.87
C ILE A 108 2.94 18.83 -1.03
N GLU A 109 2.79 19.32 0.21
CA GLU A 109 3.90 19.56 1.16
C GLU A 109 4.73 18.29 1.50
N LEU A 110 4.28 17.12 1.05
CA LEU A 110 4.99 15.86 1.13
C LEU A 110 5.82 15.67 -0.14
N ASP A 111 7.13 15.91 -0.05
CA ASP A 111 8.06 15.55 -1.09
C ASP A 111 8.10 14.01 -1.29
N ASN A 112 8.38 13.59 -2.53
CA ASN A 112 8.38 12.21 -2.98
C ASN A 112 9.33 11.34 -2.14
N ASP A 113 10.54 11.83 -1.91
CA ASP A 113 11.55 11.13 -1.11
C ASP A 113 11.11 10.95 0.35
N LYS A 114 10.39 11.92 0.92
CA LYS A 114 9.87 11.84 2.29
C LYS A 114 8.75 10.81 2.39
N LEU A 115 7.80 10.82 1.45
CA LEU A 115 6.73 9.82 1.43
C LEU A 115 7.31 8.41 1.23
N GLN A 116 8.23 8.26 0.29
CA GLN A 116 8.91 6.99 0.02
C GLN A 116 9.60 6.44 1.28
N LYS A 117 10.33 7.29 1.98
CA LYS A 117 10.97 6.93 3.25
C LYS A 117 9.94 6.46 4.30
N LEU A 118 8.84 7.19 4.47
CA LEU A 118 7.79 6.82 5.44
C LEU A 118 7.14 5.48 5.11
N VAL A 119 6.88 5.21 3.82
CA VAL A 119 6.32 3.92 3.38
C VAL A 119 7.29 2.78 3.71
N PHE A 120 8.58 2.94 3.38
CA PHE A 120 9.59 1.91 3.68
C PHE A 120 9.83 1.72 5.18
N GLU A 121 9.79 2.77 5.99
CA GLU A 121 9.87 2.65 7.45
C GLU A 121 8.66 1.87 8.02
N ALA A 122 7.46 2.13 7.50
CA ALA A 122 6.27 1.38 7.88
C ALA A 122 6.37 -0.11 7.47
N GLU A 123 6.84 -0.40 6.26
CA GLU A 123 7.09 -1.78 5.80
C GLU A 123 8.16 -2.48 6.64
N ALA A 124 9.27 -1.81 6.95
CA ALA A 124 10.33 -2.34 7.80
C ALA A 124 9.82 -2.65 9.21
N MET A 125 9.00 -1.77 9.78
CA MET A 125 8.37 -2.00 11.08
C MET A 125 7.38 -3.18 11.04
N LEU A 126 6.56 -3.29 9.99
CA LEU A 126 5.63 -4.42 9.80
C LEU A 126 6.35 -5.77 9.67
N GLY A 127 7.50 -5.78 8.99
CA GLY A 127 8.33 -6.98 8.80
C GLY A 127 9.31 -7.26 9.93
N SER A 128 9.45 -6.35 10.91
CA SER A 128 10.41 -6.49 11.99
C SER A 128 10.02 -7.60 12.98
N PHE A 129 11.03 -8.22 13.59
CA PHE A 129 10.83 -9.21 14.64
C PHE A 129 10.35 -8.54 15.93
N CYS A 130 9.29 -9.08 16.53
CA CYS A 130 8.85 -8.70 17.87
C CYS A 130 8.86 -9.91 18.80
N ALA A 131 9.69 -9.90 19.84
CA ALA A 131 9.78 -10.99 20.81
C ALA A 131 8.42 -11.31 21.46
N SER A 132 7.57 -10.31 21.67
CA SER A 132 6.24 -10.49 22.24
C SER A 132 5.29 -11.34 21.38
N ASP A 133 5.54 -11.42 20.07
CA ASP A 133 4.74 -12.25 19.15
C ASP A 133 5.09 -13.74 19.24
N PHE A 134 6.29 -14.08 19.74
CA PHE A 134 6.77 -15.46 19.84
C PHE A 134 6.91 -15.96 21.28
N LEU A 135 7.15 -15.05 22.24
CA LEU A 135 7.42 -15.33 23.64
C LEU A 135 6.38 -14.61 24.53
N PRO A 136 5.15 -15.12 24.65
CA PRO A 136 4.02 -14.40 25.24
C PRO A 136 4.20 -13.98 26.72
N TYR A 137 5.09 -14.65 27.45
CA TYR A 137 5.34 -14.40 28.88
C TYR A 137 6.53 -13.48 29.17
N VAL A 138 7.55 -13.44 28.29
CA VAL A 138 8.80 -12.71 28.53
C VAL A 138 8.97 -11.55 27.55
N GLY A 139 8.42 -11.65 26.34
CA GLY A 139 8.58 -10.63 25.30
C GLY A 139 7.83 -9.33 25.54
N LYS A 140 7.01 -9.22 26.61
CA LYS A 140 6.35 -7.96 27.02
C LYS A 140 7.19 -7.12 28.00
N VAL A 141 8.28 -7.70 28.53
CA VAL A 141 9.15 -7.09 29.55
C VAL A 141 10.40 -6.46 28.91
N ILE A 142 10.67 -6.79 27.65
CA ILE A 142 11.77 -6.28 26.82
C ILE A 142 11.16 -5.38 25.74
#